data_AF-A0A534P2N7-F1
#
_entry.id   AF-A0A534P2N7-F1
#
_cell.length_a   1.000
_cell.length_b   1.000
_cell.length_c   1.000
_cell.angle_alpha   90.00
_cell.angle_beta   90.00
_cell.angle_gamma   90.00
#
_symmetry.space_group_name_H-M   'P 1'
#
loop_
_entity.id
_entity.type
_entity.pdbx_description
1 polymer ?
#
loop_
_entity_poly.entity_id
_entity_poly.type
_entity_poly.pdbx_seq_one_letter_code
_entity_poly.pdbx_strand_id
1 'polypeptide(L)'
;MRGGRLYVHGLFGDGPATDADEVRNMIESARAEFVGKGVLVTLGTFTTDAQEAARGNPIDLIDGDTLARLVRKHLPQAFAQRKI
;
A
#
# COMPACT_ATOMS: atom_id res chain seq x y z
N MET A 1 -7.67 -19.67 6.20
CA MET A 1 -7.63 -18.29 6.71
C MET A 1 -9.03 -17.93 7.20
N ARG A 2 -9.23 -17.75 8.51
CA ARG A 2 -10.50 -17.18 9.03
C ARG A 2 -10.50 -15.69 8.69
N GLY A 3 -11.59 -15.18 8.13
CA GLY A 3 -11.73 -13.81 7.63
C GLY A 3 -11.40 -12.77 8.69
N GLY A 4 -10.19 -12.21 8.61
CA GLY A 4 -9.79 -11.04 9.38
C GLY A 4 -10.17 -9.76 8.63
N ARG A 5 -10.34 -8.66 9.37
CA ARG A 5 -10.48 -7.33 8.77
C ARG A 5 -9.14 -6.91 8.18
N LEU A 6 -9.20 -6.25 7.02
CA LEU A 6 -8.07 -5.62 6.33
C LEU A 6 -8.29 -4.11 6.30
N TYR A 7 -7.25 -3.35 6.56
CA TYR A 7 -7.24 -1.90 6.42
C TYR A 7 -6.41 -1.56 5.19
N VAL A 8 -7.00 -0.90 4.20
CA VAL A 8 -6.32 -0.52 2.96
C VAL A 8 -6.34 1.00 2.87
N HIS A 9 -5.17 1.61 2.75
CA HIS A 9 -5.03 3.05 2.63
C HIS A 9 -4.22 3.43 1.39
N GLY A 10 -4.67 4.45 0.67
CA GLY A 10 -4.07 4.92 -0.57
C GLY A 10 -3.58 6.35 -0.45
N LEU A 11 -2.28 6.55 -0.65
CA LEU A 11 -1.61 7.84 -0.70
C LEU A 11 -1.43 8.24 -2.17
N PHE A 12 -2.40 8.99 -2.69
CA PHE A 12 -2.47 9.34 -4.11
C PHE A 12 -2.22 10.83 -4.28
N GLY A 13 -0.94 11.21 -4.39
CA GLY A 13 -0.52 12.58 -4.67
C GLY A 13 0.89 12.62 -5.27
N ASP A 14 1.24 13.74 -5.89
CA ASP A 14 2.54 13.96 -6.55
C ASP A 14 3.66 14.35 -5.57
N GLY A 15 3.58 13.84 -4.34
CA GLY A 15 4.48 14.16 -3.24
C GLY A 15 5.83 13.45 -3.34
N PRO A 16 6.78 13.78 -2.44
CA PRO A 16 8.02 13.03 -2.29
C PRO A 16 7.74 11.56 -1.92
N ALA A 17 8.79 10.74 -1.91
CA ALA A 17 8.69 9.36 -1.45
C ALA A 17 8.01 9.29 -0.07
N THR A 18 7.09 8.33 0.09
CA THR A 18 6.32 8.12 1.31
C THR A 18 7.27 7.73 2.45
N ASP A 19 7.19 8.45 3.56
CA ASP A 19 8.09 8.29 4.70
C ASP A 19 7.56 7.32 5.76
N ALA A 20 8.32 7.20 6.86
CA ALA A 20 8.01 6.28 7.95
C ALA A 20 6.83 6.72 8.81
N ASP A 21 6.46 8.01 8.81
CA ASP A 21 5.36 8.50 9.64
C ASP A 21 4.03 8.00 9.08
N GLU A 22 3.87 7.97 7.76
CA GLU A 22 2.69 7.36 7.12
C GLU A 22 2.53 5.88 7.47
N VAL A 23 3.64 5.14 7.53
CA VAL A 23 3.63 3.73 7.93
C VAL A 23 3.24 3.57 9.40
N ARG A 24 3.77 4.43 10.29
CA ARG A 24 3.43 4.42 11.73
C ARG A 24 1.96 4.74 11.96
N ASN A 25 1.44 5.77 11.30
CA ASN A 25 0.04 6.17 11.35
C ASN A 25 -0.88 5.00 10.93
N MET A 26 -0.49 4.27 9.89
CA MET A 26 -1.20 3.07 9.45
C MET A 26 -1.14 1.93 10.47
N ILE A 27 0.01 1.69 11.09
CA ILE A 27 0.16 0.67 12.14
C ILE A 27 -0.75 0.99 13.33
N GLU A 28 -0.76 2.25 13.77
CA GLU A 28 -1.62 2.72 14.86
C GLU A 28 -3.10 2.56 14.52
N SER A 29 -3.50 2.98 13.31
CA SER A 29 -4.88 2.83 12.82
C SER A 29 -5.31 1.36 12.76
N ALA A 30 -4.47 0.49 12.22
CA ALA A 30 -4.77 -0.94 12.13
C ALA A 30 -4.91 -1.60 13.52
N ARG A 31 -4.08 -1.18 14.49
CA ARG A 31 -4.17 -1.65 15.88
C ARG A 31 -5.46 -1.16 16.55
N ALA A 32 -5.80 0.12 16.40
CA ALA A 32 -6.99 0.72 16.99
C ALA A 32 -8.28 0.06 16.46
N GLU A 33 -8.31 -0.32 15.18
CA GLU A 33 -9.45 -0.96 14.53
C GLU A 33 -9.48 -2.49 14.71
N PHE A 34 -8.54 -3.07 15.48
CA PHE A 34 -8.35 -4.52 15.64
C PHE A 34 -8.34 -5.26 14.29
N VAL A 35 -7.55 -4.72 13.36
CA VAL A 35 -7.35 -5.23 12.00
C VAL A 35 -6.15 -6.17 12.01
N GLY A 36 -6.29 -7.33 11.37
CA GLY A 36 -5.24 -8.36 11.37
C GLY A 36 -4.08 -8.05 10.42
N LYS A 37 -4.32 -7.19 9.42
CA LYS A 37 -3.33 -6.78 8.42
C LYS A 37 -3.70 -5.45 7.74
N GLY A 38 -2.70 -4.59 7.55
CA GLY A 38 -2.82 -3.38 6.74
C GLY A 38 -2.17 -3.52 5.37
N VAL A 39 -2.66 -2.76 4.40
CA VAL A 39 -2.02 -2.55 3.08
C VAL A 39 -1.94 -1.05 2.80
N LEU A 40 -0.73 -0.51 2.77
CA LEU A 40 -0.47 0.89 2.41
C LEU A 40 -0.03 0.97 0.95
N VAL A 41 -0.75 1.75 0.16
CA VAL A 41 -0.54 1.90 -1.28
C VAL A 41 -0.09 3.32 -1.59
N THR A 42 0.95 3.49 -2.40
CA THR A 42 1.38 4.79 -2.95
C THR A 42 1.57 4.68 -4.46
N LEU A 43 1.40 5.79 -5.19
CA LEU A 43 1.77 5.87 -6.61
C LEU A 43 3.28 6.10 -6.80
N GLY A 44 3.96 6.58 -5.77
CA GLY A 44 5.40 6.83 -5.76
C GLY A 44 6.19 5.64 -5.23
N THR A 45 7.21 5.95 -4.42
CA THR A 45 8.05 4.97 -3.73
C THR A 45 7.97 5.18 -2.21
N PHE A 46 8.41 4.18 -1.44
CA PHE A 46 8.63 4.29 -0.01
C PHE A 46 10.11 4.56 0.28
N THR A 47 10.40 5.41 1.27
CA THR A 47 11.78 5.60 1.76
C THR A 47 12.31 4.33 2.44
N THR A 48 13.62 4.23 2.62
CA THR A 48 14.24 3.13 3.38
C THR A 48 13.67 3.07 4.80
N ASP A 49 13.51 4.22 5.46
CA ASP A 49 12.98 4.28 6.82
C ASP A 49 11.52 3.78 6.89
N ALA A 50 10.71 4.07 5.86
CA ALA A 50 9.35 3.54 5.75
C ALA A 50 9.34 2.01 5.62
N GLN A 51 10.26 1.46 4.81
CA GLN A 51 10.41 0.01 4.68
C GLN A 51 10.86 -0.62 6.01
N GLU A 52 11.82 -0.03 6.71
CA GLU A 52 12.26 -0.50 8.02
C GLU A 52 11.14 -0.42 9.05
N ALA A 53 10.33 0.65 9.06
CA ALA A 53 9.19 0.78 9.96
C ALA A 53 8.11 -0.31 9.73
N ALA A 54 7.92 -0.74 8.48
CA ALA A 54 7.00 -1.82 8.14
C ALA A 54 7.52 -3.21 8.54
N ARG A 55 8.85 -3.41 8.63
CA ARG A 55 9.42 -4.72 8.97
C ARG A 55 8.94 -5.22 10.32
N GLY A 56 8.47 -6.47 10.34
CA GLY A 56 7.95 -7.12 11.55
C GLY A 56 6.53 -6.66 11.95
N ASN A 57 5.94 -5.67 11.27
CA ASN A 57 4.55 -5.28 11.45
C ASN A 57 3.66 -5.96 10.39
N PRO A 58 2.37 -6.22 10.67
CA PRO A 58 1.45 -6.84 9.72
C PRO A 58 0.96 -5.83 8.68
N ILE A 59 1.87 -5.11 8.02
CA ILE A 59 1.59 -4.09 6.99
C ILE A 59 2.31 -4.49 5.71
N ASP A 60 1.57 -4.59 4.61
CA ASP A 60 2.14 -4.67 3.27
C ASP A 60 2.29 -3.27 2.69
N LEU A 61 3.43 -3.02 2.07
CA LEU A 61 3.69 -1.80 1.30
C LEU A 61 3.56 -2.10 -0.20
N ILE A 62 2.78 -1.30 -0.92
CA ILE A 62 2.61 -1.39 -2.37
C ILE A 62 2.99 -0.05 -2.99
N ASP A 63 4.16 -0.01 -3.62
CA ASP A 63 4.62 1.16 -4.39
C ASP A 63 4.03 1.20 -5.80
N GLY A 64 4.31 2.27 -6.54
CA GLY A 64 3.77 2.48 -7.89
C GLY A 64 4.16 1.38 -8.87
N ASP A 65 5.40 0.88 -8.80
CA ASP A 65 5.89 -0.19 -9.67
C ASP A 65 5.19 -1.52 -9.36
N THR A 66 5.04 -1.85 -8.08
CA THR A 66 4.31 -3.05 -7.63
C THR A 66 2.84 -2.95 -7.99
N LEU A 67 2.21 -1.80 -7.77
CA LEU A 67 0.83 -1.55 -8.18
C LEU A 67 0.68 -1.72 -9.69
N ALA A 68 1.56 -1.13 -10.50
CA ALA A 68 1.52 -1.25 -11.95
C ALA A 68 1.66 -2.72 -12.42
N ARG A 69 2.53 -3.52 -11.78
CA ARG A 69 2.63 -4.96 -12.05
C ARG A 69 1.34 -5.70 -11.69
N LEU A 70 0.76 -5.40 -10.52
CA LEU A 70 -0.49 -6.03 -10.06
C LEU A 70 -1.66 -5.70 -10.99
N VAL A 71 -1.81 -4.44 -11.39
CA VAL A 71 -2.87 -4.00 -12.31
C VAL A 71 -2.69 -4.67 -13.67
N ARG A 72 -1.47 -4.73 -14.23
CA ARG A 72 -1.24 -5.44 -15.51
C ARG A 72 -1.61 -6.93 -15.44
N LYS A 73 -1.30 -7.58 -14.32
CA LYS A 73 -1.54 -9.01 -14.13
C LYS A 73 -3.03 -9.32 -13.93
N HIS A 74 -3.74 -8.48 -13.19
CA HIS A 74 -5.10 -8.79 -12.71
C HIS A 74 -6.20 -8.01 -13.40
N LEU A 75 -5.88 -6.89 -14.06
CA LEU A 75 -6.81 -6.03 -14.78
C LEU A 75 -6.30 -5.72 -16.21
N PRO A 76 -6.01 -6.75 -17.05
CA PRO A 76 -5.50 -6.53 -18.40
C PRO A 76 -6.42 -5.66 -19.28
N GLN A 77 -7.74 -5.70 -19.05
CA GLN A 77 -8.74 -4.88 -19.73
C GLN A 77 -8.61 -3.38 -19.45
N ALA A 78 -8.08 -2.98 -18.29
CA ALA A 78 -7.86 -1.58 -17.96
C ALA A 78 -6.80 -0.93 -18.88
N PHE A 79 -5.94 -1.74 -19.50
CA PHE A 79 -4.97 -1.29 -20.50
C PHE A 79 -5.48 -1.43 -21.94
N ALA A 80 -6.39 -2.37 -22.22
CA ALA A 80 -6.95 -2.58 -23.55
C ALA A 80 -7.87 -1.43 -24.03
N GLN A 81 -8.45 -0.65 -23.10
CA GLN A 81 -9.33 0.47 -23.43
C GLN A 81 -8.61 1.78 -23.79
N ARG A 82 -7.28 1.88 -23.67
CA ARG A 82 -6.51 3.01 -24.21
C ARG A 82 -6.22 2.81 -25.71
N LYS A 83 -7.26 2.89 -26.54
CA LYS A 83 -7.14 3.29 -27.94
C LYS A 83 -7.73 4.70 -28.05
N ILE A 84 -6.87 5.71 -28.01
CA ILE A 84 -7.17 7.05 -28.54
C ILE A 84 -6.49 7.11 -29.90
#